data_AF-A0A2X3JAS2-F1
#
_entry.id   AF-A0A2X3JAS2-F1
#
_cell.length_a   1.000
_cell.length_b   1.000
_cell.length_c   1.000
_cell.angle_alpha   90.00
_cell.angle_beta   90.00
_cell.angle_gamma   90.00
#
_symmetry.space_group_name_H-M   'P 1'
#
loop_
_entity.id
_entity.type
_entity.pdbx_description
1 polymer ?
#
loop_
_entity_poly.entity_id
_entity_poly.type
_entity_poly.pdbx_seq_one_letter_code
_entity_poly.pdbx_strand_id
1 'polypeptide(L)'
;MQRNQDNKISHTASWYDSSDRNNSWSVSASGDNDEFKDMKASLRASYQHNTENGRLYLSGTSQRDSYYSLNASWNGSFTATRHGAAFHDYSGSADSRFMIDADGAEDIPLNNKRAVTNRYGIGVIPSVSSYITTSLSVDTRNLPENVDIENSVITTTLTEGAIGYAKLDTRKGYQIMGGYSPGRW
;
A
#
# COMPACT_ATOMS: atom_id res chain seq x y z
N MET A 1 36.44 4.66 3.34
CA MET A 1 37.24 5.75 3.92
C MET A 1 37.73 6.61 2.78
N GLN A 2 37.23 7.83 2.63
CA GLN A 2 37.63 8.74 1.54
C GLN A 2 38.34 9.93 2.18
N ARG A 3 39.65 10.08 1.93
CA ARG A 3 40.48 11.16 2.47
C ARG A 3 40.51 12.31 1.45
N ASN A 4 39.99 13.48 1.82
CA ASN A 4 40.32 14.75 1.16
C ASN A 4 41.40 15.48 1.98
N GLN A 5 42.13 16.39 1.33
CA GLN A 5 43.42 16.95 1.76
C GLN A 5 43.42 17.82 3.05
N ASP A 6 42.30 17.95 3.74
CA ASP A 6 42.23 18.50 5.09
C ASP A 6 41.91 17.36 6.07
N ASN A 7 42.55 17.35 7.23
CA ASN A 7 42.57 16.24 8.21
C ASN A 7 41.21 15.97 8.91
N LYS A 8 40.08 16.13 8.21
CA LYS A 8 38.71 15.97 8.69
C LYS A 8 38.25 14.52 8.47
N ILE A 9 38.09 13.79 9.57
CA ILE A 9 37.52 12.44 9.56
C ILE A 9 36.01 12.56 9.65
N SER A 10 35.29 12.02 8.66
CA SER A 10 33.83 11.90 8.72
C SER A 10 33.42 10.62 9.46
N HIS A 11 32.47 10.77 10.38
CA HIS A 11 31.85 9.69 11.12
C HIS A 11 30.36 9.67 10.81
N THR A 12 29.82 8.46 10.58
CA THR A 12 28.39 8.25 10.37
C THR A 12 27.93 7.12 11.28
N ALA A 13 26.86 7.37 12.04
CA ALA A 13 26.13 6.35 12.79
C ALA A 13 24.71 6.28 12.24
N SER A 14 24.22 5.08 11.96
CA SER A 14 22.89 4.87 11.40
C SER A 14 22.18 3.71 12.08
N TRP A 15 20.90 3.88 12.36
CA TRP A 15 19.99 2.83 12.80
C TRP A 15 18.85 2.72 11.79
N TYR A 16 18.50 1.50 11.41
CA TYR A 16 17.34 1.21 10.57
C TYR A 16 16.55 0.05 11.17
N ASP A 17 15.24 0.06 10.95
CA ASP A 17 14.34 -1.06 11.23
C ASP A 17 13.43 -1.32 10.02
N SER A 18 13.27 -2.59 9.70
CA SER A 18 12.41 -3.09 8.61
C SER A 18 11.67 -4.37 9.00
N SER A 19 11.53 -4.59 10.31
CA SER A 19 10.85 -5.77 10.86
C SER A 19 9.42 -5.91 10.34
N ASP A 20 8.73 -4.79 10.16
CA ASP A 20 7.50 -4.69 9.37
C ASP A 20 7.81 -4.31 7.91
N ARG A 21 7.49 -5.19 6.97
CA ARG A 21 7.71 -4.97 5.53
C ARG A 21 6.89 -3.80 4.98
N ASN A 22 5.79 -3.45 5.64
CA ASN A 22 4.94 -2.34 5.25
C ASN A 22 5.37 -1.02 5.90
N ASN A 23 6.25 -1.06 6.91
CA ASN A 23 6.69 0.09 7.67
C ASN A 23 8.19 0.01 7.96
N SER A 24 8.99 0.69 7.14
CA SER A 24 10.43 0.77 7.38
C SER A 24 10.85 2.19 7.72
N TRP A 25 11.85 2.31 8.59
CA TRP A 25 12.39 3.60 8.97
C TRP A 25 13.91 3.53 9.17
N SER A 26 14.56 4.67 9.00
CA SER A 26 15.97 4.82 9.30
C SER A 26 16.28 6.19 9.86
N VAL A 27 17.25 6.25 10.75
CA VAL A 27 17.80 7.49 11.30
C VAL A 27 19.32 7.40 11.23
N SER A 28 19.96 8.45 10.76
CA SER A 28 21.42 8.54 10.72
C SER A 28 21.91 9.91 11.16
N ALA A 29 23.05 9.91 11.83
CA ALA A 29 23.81 11.09 12.19
C ALA A 29 25.16 11.02 11.49
N SER A 30 25.53 12.06 10.74
CA SER A 30 26.82 12.15 10.07
C SER A 30 27.45 13.52 10.28
N GLY A 31 28.76 13.55 10.48
CA GLY A 31 29.51 14.80 10.57
C GLY A 31 31.00 14.53 10.58
N ASP A 32 31.81 15.57 10.58
CA ASP A 32 33.24 15.46 10.88
C ASP A 32 33.55 15.77 12.36
N ASN A 33 34.79 15.49 12.80
CA ASN A 33 35.21 15.72 14.18
C ASN A 33 34.98 17.14 14.70
N ASP A 34 35.03 18.16 13.84
CA ASP A 34 34.78 19.55 14.25
C ASP A 34 33.28 19.84 14.28
N GLU A 35 32.51 19.31 13.33
CA GLU A 35 31.05 19.39 13.34
C GLU A 35 30.42 18.68 14.55
N PHE A 36 30.98 17.55 15.01
CA PHE A 36 30.50 16.90 16.23
C PHE A 36 30.79 17.72 17.50
N LYS A 37 31.94 18.41 17.56
CA LYS A 37 32.31 19.30 18.68
C LYS A 37 31.41 20.54 18.74
N ASP A 38 31.11 21.13 17.60
CA ASP A 38 30.26 22.32 17.49
C ASP A 38 28.76 21.99 17.48
N MET A 39 28.40 20.71 17.68
CA MET A 39 27.03 20.19 17.56
C MET A 39 26.36 20.54 16.21
N LYS A 40 27.14 20.58 15.13
CA LYS A 40 26.72 20.85 13.75
C LYS A 40 26.52 19.60 12.90
N ALA A 41 26.63 18.42 13.50
CA ALA A 41 26.38 17.16 12.82
C ALA A 41 25.03 17.14 12.10
N SER A 42 25.02 16.55 10.90
CA SER A 42 23.82 16.36 10.11
C SER A 42 23.01 15.18 10.64
N LEU A 43 21.71 15.38 10.78
CA LEU A 43 20.73 14.36 11.15
C LEU A 43 19.85 14.07 9.94
N ARG A 44 19.66 12.79 9.61
CA ARG A 44 18.77 12.34 8.54
C ARG A 44 17.80 11.31 9.10
N ALA A 45 16.54 11.45 8.76
CA ALA A 45 15.52 10.46 9.05
C ALA A 45 14.75 10.12 7.78
N SER A 46 14.34 8.87 7.64
CA SER A 46 13.46 8.43 6.56
C SER A 46 12.42 7.46 7.07
N TYR A 47 11.23 7.51 6.52
CA TYR A 47 10.12 6.60 6.79
C TYR A 47 9.46 6.21 5.47
N GLN A 48 9.20 4.91 5.30
CA GLN A 48 8.50 4.37 4.15
C GLN A 48 7.31 3.54 4.62
N HIS A 49 6.15 3.83 4.06
CA HIS A 49 4.91 3.12 4.30
C HIS A 49 4.38 2.52 3.00
N ASN A 50 4.28 1.19 2.92
CA ASN A 50 3.75 0.47 1.76
C ASN A 50 2.32 0.05 2.04
N THR A 51 1.42 0.35 1.11
CA THR A 51 0.01 -0.05 1.14
C THR A 51 -0.38 -0.67 -0.20
N GLU A 52 -1.55 -1.30 -0.26
CA GLU A 52 -2.15 -1.81 -1.49
C GLU A 52 -2.51 -0.70 -2.48
N ASN A 53 -2.61 0.55 -2.00
CA ASN A 53 -2.91 1.73 -2.80
C ASN A 53 -1.66 2.47 -3.29
N GLY A 54 -0.46 2.02 -2.88
CA GLY A 54 0.82 2.63 -3.25
C GLY A 54 1.77 2.79 -2.06
N ARG A 55 2.90 3.46 -2.32
CA ARG A 55 4.02 3.61 -1.39
C ARG A 55 4.24 5.08 -1.06
N LEU A 56 4.22 5.39 0.22
CA LEU A 56 4.56 6.70 0.76
C LEU A 56 6.00 6.69 1.27
N TYR A 57 6.78 7.70 0.91
CA TYR A 57 8.13 7.91 1.41
C TYR A 57 8.27 9.32 1.96
N LEU A 58 8.79 9.43 3.17
CA LEU A 58 9.11 10.67 3.85
C LEU A 58 10.58 10.66 4.22
N SER A 59 11.29 11.76 3.99
CA SER A 59 12.63 11.94 4.52
C SER A 59 12.84 13.37 4.99
N GLY A 60 13.71 13.51 5.99
CA GLY A 60 14.09 14.79 6.56
C GLY A 60 15.58 14.81 6.80
N THR A 61 16.22 15.93 6.48
CA THR A 61 17.62 16.19 6.82
C THR A 61 17.72 17.52 7.53
N SER A 62 18.49 17.57 8.61
CA SER A 62 18.78 18.78 9.37
C SER A 62 20.27 18.90 9.57
N GLN A 63 20.87 20.00 9.11
CA GLN A 63 22.26 20.35 9.38
C GLN A 63 22.29 21.76 9.96
N ARG A 64 22.77 21.91 11.20
CA ARG A 64 22.89 23.25 11.83
C ARG A 64 23.78 24.15 10.98
N ASP A 65 23.36 25.41 10.84
CA ASP A 65 24.02 26.48 10.07
C ASP A 65 24.11 26.28 8.54
N SER A 66 23.55 25.20 7.99
CA SER A 66 23.57 24.96 6.54
C SER A 66 22.17 24.97 5.93
N TYR A 67 21.33 23.98 6.25
CA TYR A 67 19.95 23.90 5.76
C TYR A 67 19.15 22.81 6.47
N TYR A 68 17.83 22.91 6.35
CA TYR A 68 16.87 21.86 6.66
C TYR A 68 16.13 21.48 5.38
N SER A 69 15.97 20.18 5.13
CA SER A 69 15.18 19.68 4.01
C SER A 69 14.16 18.67 4.48
N LEU A 70 12.97 18.74 3.89
CA LEU A 70 11.92 17.74 3.99
C LEU A 70 11.55 17.30 2.59
N ASN A 71 11.46 15.99 2.39
CA ASN A 71 10.96 15.38 1.19
C ASN A 71 9.79 14.47 1.54
N ALA A 72 8.73 14.56 0.74
CA ALA A 72 7.62 13.63 0.77
C ALA A 72 7.33 13.22 -0.66
N SER A 73 7.13 11.92 -0.88
CA SER A 73 6.73 11.39 -2.17
C SER A 73 5.75 10.25 -1.97
N TRP A 74 4.79 10.15 -2.89
CA TRP A 74 3.85 9.04 -2.94
C TRP A 74 3.87 8.47 -4.35
N ASN A 75 3.96 7.15 -4.44
CA ASN A 75 4.06 6.41 -5.70
C ASN A 75 2.96 5.35 -5.73
N GLY A 76 2.03 5.50 -6.67
CA GLY A 76 0.92 4.59 -6.89
C GLY A 76 0.26 4.91 -8.21
N SER A 77 -0.83 4.22 -8.51
CA SER A 77 -1.61 4.40 -9.71
C SER A 77 -3.07 4.67 -9.35
N PHE A 78 -3.78 5.31 -10.28
CA PHE A 78 -5.19 5.60 -10.14
C PHE A 78 -5.92 5.20 -11.41
N THR A 79 -7.04 4.49 -11.25
CA THR A 79 -7.91 4.10 -12.37
C THR A 79 -9.31 4.61 -12.12
N ALA A 80 -9.85 5.34 -13.09
CA ALA A 80 -11.24 5.79 -13.12
C ALA A 80 -11.95 5.28 -14.38
N THR A 81 -13.17 4.79 -14.19
CA THR A 81 -14.08 4.35 -15.25
C THR A 81 -15.49 4.85 -14.97
N ARG A 82 -16.43 4.57 -15.87
CA ARG A 82 -17.86 4.83 -15.62
C ARG A 82 -18.44 4.04 -14.43
N HIS A 83 -17.75 2.99 -13.98
CA HIS A 83 -18.17 2.12 -12.88
C HIS A 83 -17.60 2.55 -11.52
N GLY A 84 -16.71 3.55 -11.50
CA GLY A 84 -16.10 4.05 -10.27
C GLY A 84 -14.61 4.33 -10.45
N ALA A 85 -13.94 4.62 -9.34
CA ALA A 85 -12.52 4.89 -9.34
C ALA A 85 -11.84 4.41 -8.05
N ALA A 86 -10.60 3.97 -8.16
CA ALA A 86 -9.78 3.56 -7.03
C ALA A 86 -8.29 3.81 -7.28
N PHE A 87 -7.57 4.02 -6.18
CA PHE A 87 -6.12 3.93 -6.14
C PHE A 87 -5.71 2.46 -6.06
N HIS A 88 -4.51 2.17 -6.55
CA HIS A 88 -3.90 0.85 -6.47
C HIS A 88 -2.38 0.98 -6.57
N ASP A 89 -1.67 -0.07 -6.17
CA ASP A 89 -0.22 -0.14 -6.33
C ASP A 89 0.19 0.07 -7.79
N TYR A 90 1.43 0.51 -7.98
CA TYR A 90 1.97 0.88 -9.27
C TYR A 90 1.80 -0.25 -10.30
N SER A 91 1.25 0.12 -11.46
CA SER A 91 1.16 -0.73 -12.64
C SER A 91 1.88 -0.06 -13.81
N GLY A 92 2.60 -0.81 -14.62
CA GLY A 92 3.15 -0.29 -15.87
C GLY A 92 2.04 0.25 -16.78
N SER A 93 2.37 1.20 -17.66
CA SER A 93 1.37 1.81 -18.57
C SER A 93 0.74 0.81 -19.56
N ALA A 94 1.44 -0.28 -19.86
CA ALA A 94 0.97 -1.36 -20.74
C ALA A 94 0.27 -2.50 -19.98
N ASP A 95 0.33 -2.49 -18.65
CA ASP A 95 -0.24 -3.56 -17.85
C ASP A 95 -1.76 -3.52 -17.91
N SER A 96 -2.36 -4.69 -18.15
CA SER A 96 -3.80 -4.83 -17.96
C SER A 96 -4.14 -4.79 -16.47
N ARG A 97 -5.33 -4.29 -16.15
CA ARG A 97 -5.80 -4.10 -14.78
C ARG A 97 -7.27 -4.49 -14.67
N PHE A 98 -7.71 -4.84 -13.48
CA PHE A 98 -9.07 -5.32 -13.28
C PHE A 98 -9.78 -4.57 -12.17
N MET A 99 -10.89 -3.93 -12.50
CA MET A 99 -11.76 -3.23 -11.56
C MET A 99 -12.81 -4.19 -10.99
N ILE A 100 -12.93 -4.19 -9.68
CA ILE A 100 -13.93 -4.92 -8.92
C ILE A 100 -14.87 -3.89 -8.29
N ASP A 101 -16.17 -4.08 -8.51
CA ASP A 101 -17.24 -3.41 -7.78
C ASP A 101 -17.86 -4.41 -6.79
N ALA A 102 -17.70 -4.16 -5.50
CA ALA A 102 -18.23 -4.99 -4.43
C ALA A 102 -19.59 -4.50 -3.90
N ASP A 103 -20.39 -3.85 -4.75
CA ASP A 103 -21.73 -3.32 -4.43
C ASP A 103 -21.72 -2.44 -3.17
N GLY A 104 -20.71 -1.57 -3.09
CA GLY A 104 -20.50 -0.68 -1.95
C GLY A 104 -19.86 -1.30 -0.71
N ALA A 105 -19.47 -2.59 -0.72
CA ALA A 105 -18.74 -3.21 0.38
C ALA A 105 -17.27 -2.75 0.42
N GLU A 106 -16.90 -2.04 1.49
CA GLU A 106 -15.54 -1.53 1.72
C GLU A 106 -14.65 -2.59 2.37
N ASP A 107 -13.34 -2.37 2.29
CA ASP A 107 -12.31 -3.19 2.93
C ASP A 107 -12.34 -4.68 2.55
N ILE A 108 -12.80 -4.98 1.33
CA ILE A 108 -12.80 -6.34 0.78
C ILE A 108 -11.42 -6.64 0.19
N PRO A 109 -10.67 -7.61 0.75
CA PRO A 109 -9.36 -7.98 0.24
C PRO A 109 -9.47 -8.77 -1.06
N LEU A 110 -8.76 -8.30 -2.08
CA LEU A 110 -8.74 -8.86 -3.42
C LEU A 110 -7.37 -9.47 -3.73
N ASN A 111 -7.38 -10.64 -4.37
CA ASN A 111 -6.22 -11.33 -4.92
C ASN A 111 -5.04 -11.45 -3.93
N ASN A 112 -5.29 -12.02 -2.75
CA ASN A 112 -4.32 -12.14 -1.65
C ASN A 112 -3.82 -10.79 -1.09
N LYS A 113 -4.75 -9.85 -0.84
CA LYS A 113 -4.46 -8.49 -0.35
C LYS A 113 -3.53 -7.69 -1.28
N ARG A 114 -3.58 -7.96 -2.58
CA ARG A 114 -2.90 -7.12 -3.58
C ARG A 114 -3.70 -5.84 -3.91
N ALA A 115 -4.99 -5.84 -3.59
CA ALA A 115 -5.86 -4.68 -3.65
C ALA A 115 -6.94 -4.81 -2.57
N VAL A 116 -7.54 -3.69 -2.19
CA VAL A 116 -8.65 -3.60 -1.23
C VAL A 116 -9.71 -2.67 -1.81
N THR A 117 -10.98 -2.96 -1.60
CA THR A 117 -12.06 -2.06 -2.03
C THR A 117 -12.10 -0.80 -1.16
N ASN A 118 -12.29 0.36 -1.79
CA ASN A 118 -12.45 1.62 -1.07
C ASN A 118 -13.86 1.74 -0.45
N ARG A 119 -14.13 2.88 0.22
CA ARG A 119 -15.44 3.22 0.82
C ARG A 119 -16.65 3.16 -0.13
N TYR A 120 -16.42 3.13 -1.44
CA TYR A 120 -17.47 3.01 -2.46
C TYR A 120 -17.62 1.58 -2.96
N GLY A 121 -16.89 0.62 -2.39
CA GLY A 121 -16.83 -0.76 -2.84
C GLY A 121 -15.98 -0.99 -4.08
N ILE A 122 -15.18 -0.01 -4.51
CA ILE A 122 -14.38 -0.11 -5.74
C ILE A 122 -12.93 -0.47 -5.41
N GLY A 123 -12.42 -1.54 -6.01
CA GLY A 123 -11.02 -1.96 -5.92
C GLY A 123 -10.43 -2.19 -7.31
N VAL A 124 -9.13 -1.96 -7.49
CA VAL A 124 -8.44 -2.22 -8.77
C VAL A 124 -7.24 -3.10 -8.52
N ILE A 125 -7.19 -4.24 -9.21
CA ILE A 125 -6.07 -5.17 -9.18
C ILE A 125 -5.10 -4.76 -10.31
N PRO A 126 -3.88 -4.28 -9.99
CA PRO A 126 -2.88 -3.92 -10.99
C PRO A 126 -2.19 -5.15 -11.59
N SER A 127 -1.53 -4.94 -12.74
CA SER A 127 -0.61 -5.90 -13.35
C SER A 127 -1.19 -7.31 -13.49
N VAL A 128 -2.41 -7.37 -14.05
CA VAL A 128 -3.05 -8.61 -14.47
C VAL A 128 -2.39 -9.06 -15.77
N SER A 129 -2.16 -10.36 -15.91
CA SER A 129 -1.50 -10.92 -17.09
C SER A 129 -2.39 -10.77 -18.34
N SER A 130 -1.80 -10.27 -19.42
CA SER A 130 -2.47 -10.08 -20.71
C SER A 130 -2.36 -11.33 -21.58
N TYR A 131 -3.33 -11.50 -22.48
CA TYR A 131 -3.45 -12.59 -23.46
C TYR A 131 -3.55 -14.01 -22.89
N ILE A 132 -3.70 -14.12 -21.56
CA ILE A 132 -3.92 -15.40 -20.88
C ILE A 132 -5.14 -15.31 -19.97
N THR A 133 -5.81 -16.43 -19.78
CA THR A 133 -6.91 -16.54 -18.83
C THR A 133 -6.37 -16.52 -17.41
N THR A 134 -6.81 -15.54 -16.62
CA THR A 134 -6.42 -15.36 -15.22
C THR A 134 -7.65 -15.46 -14.33
N SER A 135 -7.52 -16.18 -13.23
CA SER A 135 -8.54 -16.19 -12.16
C SER A 135 -8.15 -15.20 -11.06
N LEU A 136 -9.05 -14.27 -10.77
CA LEU A 136 -8.95 -13.28 -9.72
C LEU A 136 -9.87 -13.72 -8.59
N SER A 137 -9.35 -13.78 -7.37
CA SER A 137 -10.12 -14.24 -6.21
C SER A 137 -10.35 -13.13 -5.19
N VAL A 138 -11.44 -13.25 -4.45
CA VAL A 138 -11.72 -12.49 -3.24
C VAL A 138 -11.27 -13.34 -2.04
N ASP A 139 -10.55 -12.75 -1.09
CA ASP A 139 -10.11 -13.49 0.10
C ASP A 139 -11.23 -13.54 1.14
N THR A 140 -12.11 -14.53 0.98
CA THR A 140 -13.31 -14.72 1.82
C THR A 140 -13.00 -14.97 3.30
N ARG A 141 -11.74 -15.30 3.63
CA ARG A 141 -11.30 -15.55 5.02
C ARG A 141 -11.04 -14.26 5.81
N ASN A 142 -10.87 -13.14 5.11
CA ASN A 142 -10.54 -11.85 5.69
C ASN A 142 -11.61 -10.79 5.36
N LEU A 143 -12.88 -11.22 5.21
CA LEU A 143 -13.98 -10.30 4.98
C LEU A 143 -14.37 -9.56 6.27
N PRO A 144 -14.91 -8.33 6.17
CA PRO A 144 -15.57 -7.67 7.28
C PRO A 144 -16.71 -8.52 7.87
N GLU A 145 -16.95 -8.41 9.19
CA GLU A 145 -17.85 -9.28 9.98
C GLU A 145 -19.32 -9.31 9.50
N ASN A 146 -19.71 -8.44 8.57
CA ASN A 146 -21.07 -8.27 8.07
C ASN A 146 -21.19 -8.39 6.53
N VAL A 147 -20.18 -8.92 5.86
CA VAL A 147 -20.17 -9.06 4.39
C VAL A 147 -20.06 -10.53 4.00
N ASP A 148 -21.01 -10.99 3.19
CA ASP A 148 -20.95 -12.28 2.50
C ASP A 148 -20.89 -12.07 0.98
N ILE A 149 -20.21 -12.97 0.28
CA ILE A 149 -19.93 -12.87 -1.16
C ILE A 149 -20.26 -14.21 -1.82
N GLU A 150 -21.20 -14.20 -2.76
CA GLU A 150 -21.63 -15.43 -3.45
C GLU A 150 -20.57 -15.96 -4.42
N ASN A 151 -19.98 -15.08 -5.22
CA ASN A 151 -19.00 -15.43 -6.24
C ASN A 151 -17.63 -14.87 -5.87
N SER A 152 -16.76 -15.70 -5.31
CA SER A 152 -15.43 -15.28 -4.85
C SER A 152 -14.34 -15.41 -5.91
N VAL A 153 -14.63 -15.97 -7.08
CA VAL A 153 -13.64 -16.17 -8.17
C VAL A 153 -14.20 -15.65 -9.49
N ILE A 154 -13.41 -14.82 -10.16
CA ILE A 154 -13.70 -14.24 -11.48
C ILE A 154 -12.61 -14.70 -12.45
N THR A 155 -13.01 -15.26 -13.58
CA THR A 155 -12.08 -15.71 -14.63
C THR A 155 -12.22 -14.83 -15.86
N THR A 156 -11.10 -14.27 -16.34
CA THR A 156 -11.09 -13.32 -17.47
C THR A 156 -9.84 -13.47 -18.34
N THR A 157 -9.92 -12.99 -19.57
CA THR A 157 -8.77 -12.83 -20.48
C THR A 157 -8.72 -11.36 -20.91
N LEU A 158 -7.63 -10.66 -20.61
CA LEU A 158 -7.46 -9.23 -20.94
C LEU A 158 -6.44 -9.04 -22.06
N THR A 159 -6.66 -8.08 -22.94
CA THR A 159 -5.61 -7.60 -23.85
C THR A 159 -4.66 -6.65 -23.11
N GLU A 160 -3.52 -6.35 -23.72
CA GLU A 160 -2.59 -5.34 -23.19
C GLU A 160 -3.28 -3.99 -22.97
N GLY A 161 -3.00 -3.35 -21.84
CA GLY A 161 -3.60 -2.08 -21.43
C GLY A 161 -5.10 -2.10 -21.11
N ALA A 162 -5.79 -3.24 -21.25
CA ALA A 162 -7.23 -3.32 -21.00
C ALA A 162 -7.56 -3.14 -19.51
N ILE A 163 -8.75 -2.58 -19.27
CA ILE A 163 -9.36 -2.50 -17.95
C ILE A 163 -10.51 -3.49 -17.92
N GLY A 164 -10.31 -4.65 -17.29
CA GLY A 164 -11.38 -5.57 -16.99
C GLY A 164 -12.31 -5.03 -15.91
N TYR A 165 -13.54 -5.52 -15.88
CA TYR A 165 -14.53 -5.14 -14.88
C TYR A 165 -15.37 -6.36 -14.47
N ALA A 166 -15.62 -6.52 -13.18
CA ALA A 166 -16.68 -7.37 -12.68
C ALA A 166 -17.36 -6.74 -11.46
N LYS A 167 -18.64 -7.05 -11.31
CA LYS A 167 -19.41 -6.75 -10.11
C LYS A 167 -19.53 -8.03 -9.28
N LEU A 168 -19.28 -7.92 -7.99
CA LEU A 168 -19.55 -8.95 -7.00
C LEU A 168 -20.91 -8.72 -6.39
N ASP A 169 -21.70 -9.77 -6.28
CA ASP A 169 -22.93 -9.76 -5.50
C ASP A 169 -22.55 -9.92 -4.03
N THR A 170 -22.56 -8.80 -3.31
CA THR A 170 -22.27 -8.77 -1.88
C THR A 170 -23.54 -8.59 -1.07
N ARG A 171 -23.65 -9.33 0.04
CA ARG A 171 -24.76 -9.19 0.99
C ARG A 171 -24.22 -8.58 2.28
N LYS A 172 -24.64 -7.35 2.57
CA LYS A 172 -24.40 -6.71 3.86
C LYS A 172 -25.48 -7.12 4.85
N GLY A 173 -25.13 -7.92 5.87
CA GLY A 173 -26.08 -8.39 6.86
C GLY A 173 -25.48 -8.43 8.26
N TYR A 174 -26.21 -7.91 9.24
CA TYR A 174 -25.90 -8.17 10.65
C TYR A 174 -26.34 -9.60 10.97
N GLN A 175 -25.41 -10.45 11.44
CA GLN A 175 -25.77 -11.74 12.00
C GLN A 175 -26.54 -11.50 13.32
N ILE A 176 -27.87 -11.42 13.25
CA ILE A 176 -28.72 -11.64 14.41
C ILE A 176 -28.74 -13.15 14.63
N MET A 177 -27.88 -13.66 15.52
CA MET A 177 -28.08 -14.99 16.10
C MET A 177 -29.36 -14.94 16.96
N GLY A 178 -30.51 -15.15 16.32
CA GLY A 178 -31.77 -15.37 17.01
C GLY A 178 -31.70 -16.70 17.74
N GLY A 179 -31.32 -16.67 19.01
CA GLY A 179 -31.42 -17.82 19.90
C GLY A 179 -32.87 -18.22 20.09
N TYR A 180 -33.38 -19.10 19.23
CA TYR A 180 -34.67 -19.73 19.43
C TYR A 180 -34.53 -20.77 20.54
N SER A 181 -34.99 -20.42 21.75
CA SER A 181 -35.13 -21.38 22.85
C SER A 181 -36.53 -22.01 22.76
N PRO A 182 -36.68 -23.31 22.44
CA PRO A 182 -37.98 -23.95 22.46
C PRO A 182 -38.40 -24.16 23.92
N GLY A 183 -39.46 -23.46 24.33
CA GLY A 183 -40.12 -23.68 25.62
C GLY A 183 -40.69 -25.11 25.69
N ARG A 184 -40.30 -25.84 26.74
CA ARG A 184 -40.87 -27.15 27.07
C ARG A 184 -42.09 -26.97 27.96
N TRP A 185 -43.18 -27.64 27.59
CA TRP A 185 -44.35 -27.91 28.44
C TRP A 185 -44.04 -29.03 29.43
#